data_AF-A0A8T4SK42-F1
#
_entry.id   AF-A0A8T4SK42-F1
#
_cell.length_a   1.000
_cell.length_b   1.000
_cell.length_c   1.000
_cell.angle_alpha   90.00
_cell.angle_beta   90.00
_cell.angle_gamma   90.00
#
_symmetry.space_group_name_H-M   'P 1'
#
loop_
_entity.id
_entity.type
_entity.pdbx_description
1 polymer ?
#
loop_
_entity_poly.entity_id
_entity_poly.type
_entity_poly.pdbx_seq_one_letter_code
_entity_poly.pdbx_strand_id
1 'polypeptide(L)'
;MDKPYVRADGTIDRDNQIPLERQPVHFYSIAGYYLEILGPRIAFGGYFRWIPKTGEIFDGELTDAGGISHISEGAMDDKKLSFVKICLGESPTISSYRFNNINGIWIGSYEFNNQPFRGKGRIAQCITTLISEEGFNLYCGPPKDSDVKEEARKATDDLTKINVPIEDIE
;
A
#
# COMPACT_ATOMS: atom_id res chain seq x y z
N MET A 1 10.47 18.25 30.79
CA MET A 1 9.95 17.04 31.46
C MET A 1 8.52 16.87 31.01
N ASP A 2 8.25 15.86 30.19
CA ASP A 2 6.91 15.62 29.67
C ASP A 2 5.99 15.09 30.76
N LYS A 3 4.74 15.54 30.74
CA LYS A 3 3.73 15.14 31.73
C LYS A 3 3.33 13.67 31.48
N PRO A 4 3.17 12.85 32.54
CA PRO A 4 2.75 11.46 32.39
C PRO A 4 1.35 11.38 31.78
N TYR A 5 1.14 10.37 30.94
CA TYR A 5 -0.13 10.13 30.28
C TYR A 5 -1.13 9.45 31.22
N VAL A 6 -2.36 9.97 31.25
CA VAL A 6 -3.48 9.42 32.03
C VAL A 6 -4.49 8.84 31.04
N ARG A 7 -4.77 7.54 31.17
CA ARG A 7 -5.77 6.82 30.38
C ARG A 7 -7.20 7.30 30.74
N ALA A 8 -8.17 7.00 29.88
CA ALA A 8 -9.57 7.40 30.07
C ALA A 8 -10.21 6.78 31.34
N ASP A 9 -9.65 5.70 31.86
CA ASP A 9 -10.04 5.04 33.12
C ASP A 9 -9.30 5.60 34.35
N GLY A 10 -8.52 6.67 34.19
CA GLY A 10 -7.77 7.31 35.26
C GLY A 10 -6.45 6.63 35.62
N THR A 11 -6.06 5.55 34.93
CA THR A 11 -4.77 4.90 35.18
C THR A 11 -3.62 5.69 34.55
N ILE A 12 -2.53 5.85 35.31
CA ILE A 12 -1.33 6.55 34.85
C ILE A 12 -0.43 5.54 34.17
N ASP A 13 -0.21 5.69 32.87
CA ASP A 13 0.70 4.85 32.12
C ASP A 13 2.14 5.27 32.40
N ARG A 14 2.82 4.51 33.27
CA ARG A 14 4.21 4.78 33.67
C ARG A 14 5.21 4.44 32.56
N ASP A 15 4.78 3.74 31.50
CA ASP A 15 5.65 3.28 30.42
C ASP A 15 5.68 4.24 29.21
N ASN A 16 4.97 5.38 29.26
CA ASN A 16 4.96 6.38 28.18
C ASN A 16 4.66 5.78 26.78
N GLN A 17 3.96 4.65 26.72
CA GLN A 17 3.59 4.02 25.46
C GLN A 17 2.35 4.72 24.92
N ILE A 18 2.57 5.70 24.04
CA ILE A 18 1.51 6.27 23.19
C ILE A 18 0.84 5.09 22.47
N PRO A 19 -0.48 4.88 22.64
CA PRO A 19 -1.22 3.85 21.91
C PRO A 19 -0.93 3.94 20.41
N LEU A 20 -0.84 2.80 19.71
CA LEU A 20 -0.49 2.74 18.28
C LEU A 20 -1.32 3.74 17.44
N GLU A 21 -2.60 3.86 17.76
CA GLU A 21 -3.58 4.77 17.15
C GLU A 21 -3.26 6.28 17.28
N ARG A 22 -2.33 6.66 18.15
CA ARG A 22 -1.93 8.05 18.42
C ARG A 22 -0.48 8.32 18.10
N GLN A 23 0.24 7.34 17.55
CA GLN A 23 1.61 7.56 17.09
C GLN A 23 1.59 8.36 15.79
N PRO A 24 2.55 9.28 15.57
CA PRO A 24 2.64 9.98 14.29
C PRO A 24 2.79 8.95 13.18
N VAL A 25 1.95 9.02 12.16
CA VAL A 25 1.98 8.14 10.99
C VAL A 25 2.59 8.92 9.84
N HIS A 26 3.57 8.34 9.17
CA HIS A 26 4.10 8.86 7.91
C HIS A 26 3.58 8.02 6.75
N PHE A 27 3.38 8.67 5.62
CA PHE A 27 2.92 8.06 4.40
C PHE A 27 4.07 8.01 3.41
N TYR A 28 4.29 6.86 2.78
CA TYR A 28 5.31 6.69 1.75
C TYR A 28 4.66 6.18 0.48
N SER A 29 5.01 6.79 -0.65
CA SER A 29 4.85 6.14 -1.96
C SER A 29 6.03 5.20 -2.20
N ILE A 30 5.79 4.08 -2.86
CA ILE A 30 6.79 3.12 -3.29
C ILE A 30 6.65 2.85 -4.78
N ALA A 31 7.76 2.86 -5.50
CA ALA A 31 7.80 2.53 -6.93
C ALA A 31 9.05 1.73 -7.24
N GLY A 32 8.91 0.69 -8.06
CA GLY A 32 10.00 -0.23 -8.32
C GLY A 32 9.78 -1.15 -9.51
N TYR A 33 10.71 -2.09 -9.65
CA TYR A 33 10.65 -3.12 -10.66
C TYR A 33 11.22 -4.44 -10.17
N TYR A 34 10.64 -5.52 -10.68
CA TYR A 34 11.19 -6.86 -10.59
C TYR A 34 12.31 -7.03 -11.62
N LEU A 35 13.45 -7.52 -11.17
CA LEU A 35 14.58 -7.90 -12.00
C LEU A 35 14.55 -9.41 -12.21
N GLU A 36 13.97 -9.83 -13.33
CA GLU A 36 14.12 -11.20 -13.81
C GLU A 36 15.42 -11.32 -14.63
N ILE A 37 16.18 -12.38 -14.39
CA ILE A 37 17.50 -12.62 -15.04
C ILE A 37 17.35 -12.74 -16.57
N LEU A 38 16.17 -13.13 -17.06
CA LEU A 38 15.92 -13.43 -18.48
C LEU A 38 14.62 -12.81 -19.03
N GLY A 39 14.01 -11.86 -18.32
CA GLY A 39 12.68 -11.31 -18.65
C GLY A 39 12.62 -9.79 -18.69
N PRO A 40 11.53 -9.21 -19.23
CA PRO A 40 11.29 -7.78 -19.15
C PRO A 40 11.18 -7.34 -17.69
N ARG A 41 11.61 -6.11 -17.39
CA ARG A 41 11.40 -5.50 -16.08
C ARG A 41 9.90 -5.28 -15.88
N ILE A 42 9.33 -5.88 -14.85
CA ILE A 42 7.92 -5.71 -14.50
C ILE A 42 7.85 -4.65 -13.41
N ALA A 43 7.13 -3.57 -13.67
CA ALA A 43 6.97 -2.48 -12.72
C ALA A 43 5.98 -2.85 -11.60
N PHE A 44 6.19 -2.28 -10.43
CA PHE A 44 5.23 -2.26 -9.34
C PHE A 44 5.26 -0.88 -8.65
N GLY A 45 4.17 -0.53 -7.98
CA GLY A 45 4.13 0.67 -7.15
C GLY A 45 2.91 0.73 -6.26
N GLY A 46 2.87 1.73 -5.39
CA GLY A 46 1.77 1.92 -4.44
C GLY A 46 2.22 2.75 -3.25
N TYR A 47 1.77 2.38 -2.05
CA TYR A 47 2.05 3.13 -0.84
C TYR A 47 2.12 2.22 0.39
N PHE A 48 2.65 2.77 1.48
CA PHE A 48 2.49 2.20 2.81
C PHE A 48 2.51 3.26 3.90
N ARG A 49 1.97 2.90 5.06
CA ARG A 49 1.95 3.70 6.29
C ARG A 49 3.03 3.19 7.24
N TRP A 50 3.78 4.11 7.81
CA TRP A 50 4.94 3.82 8.63
C TRP A 50 4.89 4.58 9.95
N ILE A 51 5.29 3.90 11.03
CA ILE A 51 5.33 4.47 12.38
C ILE A 51 6.80 4.80 12.73
N PRO A 52 7.20 6.09 12.81
CA PRO A 52 8.59 6.46 12.98
C PRO A 52 9.24 5.96 14.27
N LYS A 53 8.45 5.83 15.33
CA LYS A 53 8.94 5.41 16.64
C LYS A 53 9.34 3.92 16.67
N THR A 54 8.60 3.08 15.95
CA THR A 54 8.78 1.61 15.97
C THR A 54 9.49 1.10 14.73
N GLY A 55 9.50 1.89 13.65
CA GLY A 55 9.96 1.44 12.33
C GLY A 55 8.94 0.56 11.61
N GLU A 56 7.75 0.37 12.17
CA GLU A 56 6.76 -0.59 11.69
C GLU A 56 6.01 -0.08 10.45
N ILE A 57 5.74 -1.00 9.52
CA ILE A 57 4.78 -0.84 8.44
C ILE A 57 3.57 -1.71 8.78
N PHE A 58 2.40 -1.09 8.93
CA PHE A 58 1.18 -1.76 9.40
C PHE A 58 0.05 -1.76 8.38
N ASP A 59 0.19 -1.00 7.28
CA ASP A 59 -0.81 -0.90 6.22
C ASP A 59 -0.16 -0.40 4.93
N GLY A 60 -0.71 -0.79 3.79
CA GLY A 60 -0.24 -0.37 2.49
C GLY A 60 -0.87 -1.15 1.33
N GLU A 61 -0.69 -0.62 0.13
CA GLU A 61 -1.18 -1.21 -1.09
C GLU A 61 -0.07 -1.21 -2.15
N LEU A 62 0.01 -2.28 -2.92
CA LEU A 62 0.89 -2.42 -4.07
C LEU A 62 0.09 -2.89 -5.28
N THR A 63 0.36 -2.30 -6.42
CA THR A 63 -0.17 -2.66 -7.73
C THR A 63 0.98 -3.07 -8.63
N ASP A 64 0.82 -4.22 -9.27
CA ASP A 64 1.72 -4.71 -10.32
C ASP A 64 0.92 -5.45 -11.42
N ALA A 65 1.62 -6.18 -12.29
CA ALA A 65 0.98 -6.96 -13.36
C ALA A 65 -0.03 -8.01 -12.84
N GLY A 66 0.08 -8.42 -11.56
CA GLY A 66 -0.86 -9.33 -10.91
C GLY A 66 -2.07 -8.62 -10.27
N GLY A 67 -2.17 -7.29 -10.39
CA GLY A 67 -3.24 -6.48 -9.81
C GLY A 67 -2.89 -5.89 -8.45
N ILE A 68 -3.94 -5.52 -7.71
CA ILE A 68 -3.86 -4.88 -6.39
C ILE A 68 -3.57 -5.91 -5.30
N SER A 69 -2.77 -5.52 -4.32
CA SER A 69 -2.36 -6.34 -3.19
C SER A 69 -2.09 -5.50 -1.95
N HIS A 70 -2.18 -6.10 -0.78
CA HIS A 70 -2.03 -5.41 0.50
C HIS A 70 -0.71 -5.74 1.19
N ILE A 71 -0.13 -4.76 1.87
CA ILE A 71 0.99 -4.98 2.79
C ILE A 71 0.42 -5.30 4.16
N SER A 72 0.63 -6.52 4.65
CA SER A 72 0.06 -6.97 5.93
C SER A 72 0.93 -6.66 7.13
N GLU A 73 2.25 -6.64 6.92
CA GLU A 73 3.25 -6.36 7.95
C GLU A 73 4.56 -5.95 7.28
N GLY A 74 5.37 -5.17 7.98
CA GLY A 74 6.71 -4.82 7.53
C GLY A 74 7.46 -3.93 8.51
N ALA A 75 8.67 -3.57 8.12
CA ALA A 75 9.54 -2.68 8.84
C ALA A 75 10.42 -1.90 7.87
N MET A 76 10.72 -0.66 8.24
CA MET A 76 11.63 0.21 7.52
C MET A 76 12.47 1.03 8.51
N ASP A 77 13.78 1.04 8.27
CA ASP A 77 14.75 1.93 8.91
C ASP A 77 15.62 2.60 7.83
N ASP A 78 16.76 3.20 8.20
CA ASP A 78 17.68 3.87 7.27
C ASP A 78 18.42 2.89 6.33
N LYS A 79 18.49 1.60 6.69
CA LYS A 79 19.30 0.58 6.01
C LYS A 79 18.48 -0.55 5.43
N LYS A 80 17.32 -0.85 5.97
CA LYS A 80 16.52 -2.03 5.65
C LYS A 80 15.06 -1.66 5.42
N LEU A 81 14.47 -2.36 4.45
CA LEU A 81 13.04 -2.37 4.19
C LEU A 81 12.62 -3.83 4.02
N SER A 82 11.58 -4.25 4.73
CA SER A 82 10.99 -5.57 4.57
C SER A 82 9.48 -5.49 4.74
N PHE A 83 8.75 -6.27 3.96
CA PHE A 83 7.30 -6.35 4.10
C PHE A 83 6.75 -7.64 3.51
N VAL A 84 5.52 -7.98 3.90
CA VAL A 84 4.76 -9.09 3.33
C VAL A 84 3.60 -8.53 2.52
N LYS A 85 3.54 -8.93 1.26
CA LYS A 85 2.46 -8.62 0.31
C LYS A 85 1.50 -9.80 0.21
N ILE A 86 0.21 -9.51 0.24
CA ILE A 86 -0.88 -10.48 0.05
C ILE A 86 -1.72 -10.03 -1.15
N CYS A 87 -1.76 -10.82 -2.22
CA CYS A 87 -2.74 -10.62 -3.29
C CYS A 87 -4.02 -11.38 -2.93
N LEU A 88 -5.15 -10.68 -2.89
CA LEU A 88 -6.45 -11.28 -2.67
C LEU A 88 -7.02 -11.76 -4.02
N GLY A 89 -7.45 -13.01 -4.09
CA GLY A 89 -8.01 -13.65 -5.27
C GLY A 89 -8.51 -15.05 -4.90
N GLU A 90 -8.97 -15.83 -5.89
CA GLU A 90 -9.45 -17.21 -5.66
C GLU A 90 -8.37 -18.12 -5.03
N SER A 91 -7.10 -17.79 -5.25
CA SER A 91 -5.94 -18.42 -4.60
C SER A 91 -5.00 -17.33 -4.05
N PRO A 92 -5.19 -16.90 -2.79
CA PRO A 92 -4.44 -15.78 -2.23
C PRO A 92 -2.94 -16.05 -2.22
N THR A 93 -2.13 -15.17 -2.82
CA THR A 93 -0.67 -15.34 -2.89
C THR A 93 0.05 -14.46 -1.88
N ILE A 94 0.97 -15.07 -1.12
CA ILE A 94 1.80 -14.36 -0.15
C ILE A 94 3.22 -14.25 -0.69
N SER A 95 3.77 -13.03 -0.65
CA SER A 95 5.14 -12.74 -1.05
C SER A 95 5.88 -11.97 0.04
N SER A 96 7.07 -12.42 0.42
CA SER A 96 7.89 -11.73 1.43
C SER A 96 9.04 -11.01 0.76
N TYR A 97 9.28 -9.75 1.15
CA TYR A 97 10.29 -8.86 0.58
C TYR A 97 11.34 -8.50 1.63
N ARG A 98 12.61 -8.40 1.19
CA ARG A 98 13.75 -7.97 2.01
C ARG A 98 14.72 -7.15 1.17
N PHE A 99 14.94 -5.90 1.54
CA PHE A 99 15.78 -4.93 0.84
C PHE A 99 16.84 -4.32 1.75
N ASN A 100 17.95 -3.90 1.14
CA ASN A 100 18.94 -3.02 1.76
C ASN A 100 18.96 -1.67 1.02
N ASN A 101 19.19 -0.59 1.75
CA ASN A 101 19.36 0.74 1.17
C ASN A 101 20.78 0.88 0.60
N ILE A 102 20.88 1.22 -0.68
CA ILE A 102 22.13 1.54 -1.36
C ILE A 102 21.93 2.90 -2.03
N ASN A 103 22.46 3.96 -1.40
CA ASN A 103 22.38 5.34 -1.89
C ASN A 103 20.95 5.82 -2.21
N GLY A 104 19.98 5.51 -1.34
CA GLY A 104 18.58 5.90 -1.52
C GLY A 104 17.76 4.94 -2.40
N ILE A 105 18.36 3.86 -2.89
CA ILE A 105 17.67 2.81 -3.65
C ILE A 105 17.59 1.54 -2.80
N TRP A 106 16.39 0.99 -2.66
CA TRP A 106 16.16 -0.29 -2.01
C TRP A 106 16.45 -1.42 -3.00
N ILE A 107 17.42 -2.26 -2.69
CA ILE A 107 17.81 -3.40 -3.53
C ILE A 107 17.76 -4.68 -2.70
N GLY A 108 17.09 -5.71 -3.21
CA GLY A 108 16.92 -6.92 -2.44
C GLY A 108 16.18 -8.02 -3.16
N SER A 109 15.60 -8.92 -2.36
CA SER A 109 14.97 -10.13 -2.83
C SER A 109 13.52 -10.26 -2.39
N TYR A 110 12.75 -10.99 -3.18
CA TYR A 110 11.41 -11.43 -2.81
C TYR A 110 11.21 -12.93 -3.07
N GLU A 111 10.32 -13.53 -2.29
CA GLU A 111 9.99 -14.95 -2.38
C GLU A 111 8.47 -15.13 -2.45
N PHE A 112 7.98 -15.90 -3.44
CA PHE A 112 6.60 -16.34 -3.51
C PHE A 112 6.42 -17.61 -2.68
N ASN A 113 5.47 -17.59 -1.75
CA ASN A 113 5.21 -18.74 -0.89
C ASN A 113 4.25 -19.77 -1.52
N ASN A 114 3.54 -19.42 -2.60
CA ASN A 114 2.55 -20.30 -3.24
C ASN A 114 3.07 -20.97 -4.52
N GLN A 115 2.65 -22.23 -4.72
CA GLN A 115 2.77 -22.95 -6.00
C GLN A 115 1.83 -22.32 -7.05
N PRO A 116 2.18 -22.31 -8.35
CA PRO A 116 3.36 -22.91 -8.99
C PRO A 116 4.60 -21.99 -9.03
N PHE A 117 4.45 -20.72 -8.64
CA PHE A 117 5.51 -19.71 -8.77
C PHE A 117 6.54 -19.70 -7.63
N ARG A 118 6.54 -20.75 -6.80
CA ARG A 118 7.44 -20.91 -5.66
C ARG A 118 8.89 -20.81 -6.13
N GLY A 119 9.55 -19.73 -5.76
CA GLY A 119 10.92 -19.43 -6.15
C GLY A 119 11.59 -18.54 -5.12
N LYS A 120 12.79 -18.92 -4.70
CA LYS A 120 13.61 -18.16 -3.76
C LYS A 120 14.48 -17.14 -4.52
N GLY A 121 14.69 -15.98 -3.93
CA GLY A 121 15.78 -15.09 -4.33
C GLY A 121 15.59 -14.34 -5.65
N ARG A 122 14.36 -14.01 -6.05
CA ARG A 122 14.13 -13.09 -7.18
C ARG A 122 14.54 -11.68 -6.77
N ILE A 123 15.14 -10.90 -7.67
CA ILE A 123 15.68 -9.57 -7.33
C ILE A 123 14.59 -8.51 -7.59
N ALA A 124 14.48 -7.55 -6.69
CA ALA A 124 13.64 -6.37 -6.87
C ALA A 124 14.43 -5.10 -6.49
N GLN A 125 14.06 -3.99 -7.12
CA GLN A 125 14.59 -2.67 -6.77
C GLN A 125 13.45 -1.66 -6.67
N CYS A 126 13.49 -0.78 -5.68
CA CYS A 126 12.52 0.28 -5.53
C CYS A 126 13.09 1.54 -4.89
N ILE A 127 12.31 2.61 -4.97
CA ILE A 127 12.48 3.85 -4.23
C ILE A 127 11.25 4.08 -3.37
N THR A 128 11.44 4.74 -2.23
CA THR A 128 10.35 5.23 -1.39
C THR A 128 10.44 6.74 -1.29
N THR A 129 9.31 7.43 -1.27
CA THR A 129 9.24 8.89 -1.13
C THR A 129 8.22 9.23 -0.05
N LEU A 130 8.63 10.05 0.90
CA LEU A 130 7.72 10.57 1.92
C LEU A 130 6.70 11.49 1.24
N ILE A 131 5.42 11.22 1.47
CA ILE A 131 4.31 12.02 0.95
C ILE A 131 3.54 12.65 2.12
N SER A 132 2.96 13.83 1.91
CA SER A 132 2.11 14.44 2.92
C SER A 132 0.81 13.66 3.07
N GLU A 133 0.13 13.81 4.19
CA GLU A 133 -1.19 13.21 4.40
C GLU A 133 -2.21 13.73 3.37
N GLU A 134 -2.15 15.01 2.98
CA GLU A 134 -3.02 15.54 1.91
C GLU A 134 -2.70 14.90 0.57
N GLY A 135 -1.41 14.72 0.24
CA GLY A 135 -0.99 14.03 -0.98
C GLY A 135 -1.44 12.58 -1.00
N PHE A 136 -1.32 11.88 0.13
CA PHE A 136 -1.84 10.53 0.29
C PHE A 136 -3.35 10.48 0.04
N ASN A 137 -4.13 11.35 0.68
CA ASN A 137 -5.59 11.37 0.52
C ASN A 137 -6.04 11.76 -0.90
N LEU A 138 -5.25 12.56 -1.62
CA LEU A 138 -5.56 12.96 -2.99
C LEU A 138 -5.27 11.87 -4.03
N TYR A 139 -4.18 11.14 -3.87
CA TYR A 139 -3.68 10.21 -4.90
C TYR A 139 -3.83 8.72 -4.56
N CYS A 140 -4.00 8.40 -3.27
CA CYS A 140 -3.96 7.02 -2.76
C CYS A 140 -5.13 6.68 -1.83
N GLY A 141 -5.87 7.69 -1.33
CA GLY A 141 -7.06 7.46 -0.52
C GLY A 141 -8.20 6.85 -1.33
N PRO A 142 -9.15 6.15 -0.69
CA PRO A 142 -10.39 5.80 -1.36
C PRO A 142 -11.01 7.08 -1.93
N PRO A 143 -11.60 7.03 -3.15
CA PRO A 143 -12.26 8.20 -3.71
C PRO A 143 -13.19 8.77 -2.65
N LYS A 144 -13.12 10.08 -2.39
CA LYS A 144 -14.04 10.71 -1.44
C LYS A 144 -15.46 10.37 -1.90
N ASP A 145 -16.14 9.59 -1.06
CA ASP A 145 -17.46 8.99 -1.30
C ASP A 145 -18.59 9.98 -1.65
N SER A 146 -18.31 11.29 -1.70
CA SER A 146 -19.24 12.36 -2.08
C SER A 146 -19.25 12.67 -3.57
N ASP A 147 -18.14 12.49 -4.29
CA ASP A 147 -18.02 13.05 -5.64
C ASP A 147 -18.29 11.99 -6.72
N VAL A 148 -17.88 10.74 -6.46
CA VAL A 148 -18.10 9.61 -7.39
C VAL A 148 -19.57 9.18 -7.44
N LYS A 149 -20.32 9.33 -6.34
CA LYS A 149 -21.76 8.95 -6.31
C LYS A 149 -22.63 9.96 -7.05
N GLU A 150 -22.29 11.26 -7.00
CA GLU A 150 -23.06 12.30 -7.71
C GLU A 150 -22.78 12.28 -9.22
N GLU A 151 -21.52 12.06 -9.63
CA GLU A 151 -21.14 11.94 -11.05
C GLU A 151 -21.64 10.64 -11.68
N ALA A 152 -21.55 9.50 -10.97
CA ALA A 152 -22.13 8.24 -11.44
C ALA A 152 -23.66 8.32 -11.54
N ARG A 153 -24.32 9.04 -10.61
CA ARG A 153 -25.76 9.27 -10.67
C ARG A 153 -26.15 10.18 -11.84
N LYS A 154 -25.41 11.27 -12.10
CA LYS A 154 -25.60 12.12 -13.29
C LYS A 154 -25.40 11.36 -14.60
N ALA A 155 -24.36 10.53 -14.69
CA ALA A 155 -24.11 9.71 -15.89
C ALA A 155 -25.24 8.70 -16.14
N THR A 156 -25.84 8.15 -15.09
CA THR A 156 -26.99 7.23 -15.18
C THR A 156 -28.29 7.97 -15.55
N ASP A 157 -28.51 9.17 -15.02
CA ASP A 157 -29.66 10.01 -15.34
C ASP A 157 -29.61 10.58 -16.77
N ASP A 158 -28.41 10.75 -17.35
CA ASP A 158 -28.27 11.19 -18.74
C ASP A 158 -28.37 10.03 -19.74
N LEU A 159 -27.96 8.81 -19.38
CA LEU A 159 -28.18 7.60 -20.18
C LEU A 159 -29.65 7.19 -20.26
N THR A 160 -30.45 7.45 -19.22
CA THR A 160 -31.90 7.16 -19.19
C THR A 160 -32.75 8.19 -19.95
N LYS A 161 -32.17 9.32 -20.37
CA LYS A 161 -32.83 10.31 -21.23
C LYS A 161 -32.62 10.05 -22.72
N ILE A 162 -31.71 9.17 -23.09
CA ILE A 162 -31.53 8.76 -24.49
C ILE A 162 -32.56 7.66 -24.79
N ASN A 163 -33.80 8.08 -25.05
CA ASN A 163 -34.77 7.25 -25.76
C ASN A 163 -34.25 7.07 -27.20
N VAL A 164 -33.48 6.01 -27.44
CA VAL A 164 -33.33 5.48 -28.80
C VAL A 164 -34.56 4.60 -29.05
N PRO A 165 -35.46 4.97 -29.98
CA PRO A 165 -36.56 4.11 -30.36
C PRO A 165 -35.98 2.79 -30.89
N ILE A 166 -36.44 1.67 -30.35
CA ILE A 166 -36.14 0.33 -30.88
C ILE A 166 -37.08 0.10 -32.06
N GLU A 167 -36.85 0.83 -33.15
CA GLU A 167 -37.30 0.48 -34.49
C GLU A 167 -36.10 0.77 -35.39
N ASP A 168 -35.76 -0.15 -36.31
CA ASP A 168 -34.59 -0.17 -37.19
C ASP A 168 -33.34 -0.93 -36.70
N ILE A 169 -33.54 -2.16 -36.21
CA ILE A 169 -32.55 -3.23 -36.43
C ILE A 169 -33.22 -4.30 -37.30
N GLU A 170 -33.12 -4.15 -38.63
CA GLU A 170 -33.20 -5.25 -39.60
C GLU A 170 -31.80 -5.82 -39.90
#